data_AF-A0A942PXY6-F1
#
_entry.id   AF-A0A942PXY6-F1
#
_cell.length_a   1.000
_cell.length_b   1.000
_cell.length_c   1.000
_cell.angle_alpha   90.00
_cell.angle_beta   90.00
_cell.angle_gamma   90.00
#
_symmetry.space_group_name_H-M   'P 1'
#
loop_
_entity.id
_entity.type
_entity.pdbx_description
1 polymer ?
#
loop_
_entity_poly.entity_id
_entity_poly.type
_entity_poly.pdbx_seq_one_letter_code
_entity_poly.pdbx_strand_id
1 'polypeptide(L)'
;MQSTPLPVSLELDPKIFTDPNLINHKDCALAQLEQQFKIKGGHLHIVKTFSEKSENRFTFQLGDALYPVCSGGTCRSQALYEFLQRKLDHDNFVLFPPHAARCGYDPYNGEVRYYTAAPIVDEFESFFGKKRTTRFGYDHASDWHDSQGAVTAEKIALIKTFYDTSYYGPQSHFQGRTGKRRVYMAFAHPTHAVLKRLLETNDTLEKVVLVAIPLADEITTPSPEAGIRGGSPEAYQAFLDKMEKIFSNP
;
A
#
# COMPACT_ATOMS: atom_id res chain seq x y z
N MET A 1 -11.32 -36.63 -18.83
CA MET A 1 -11.30 -36.14 -17.42
C MET A 1 -11.58 -34.66 -17.45
N GLN A 2 -12.77 -34.24 -17.03
CA GLN A 2 -13.13 -32.82 -16.97
C GLN A 2 -12.40 -32.19 -15.78
N SER A 3 -11.50 -31.25 -16.06
CA SER A 3 -10.88 -30.40 -15.03
C SER A 3 -11.95 -29.49 -14.45
N THR A 4 -12.35 -29.75 -13.21
CA THR A 4 -13.19 -28.85 -12.45
C THR A 4 -12.46 -27.50 -12.35
N PRO A 5 -13.05 -26.37 -12.78
CA PRO A 5 -12.43 -25.07 -12.58
C PRO A 5 -12.26 -24.88 -11.08
N LEU A 6 -11.01 -24.64 -10.63
CA LEU A 6 -10.76 -24.22 -9.27
C LEU A 6 -11.64 -23.00 -8.98
N PRO A 7 -12.39 -22.96 -7.87
CA PRO A 7 -13.18 -21.80 -7.53
C PRO A 7 -12.24 -20.59 -7.46
N VAL A 8 -12.60 -19.55 -8.19
CA VAL A 8 -11.97 -18.24 -8.14
C VAL A 8 -12.16 -17.75 -6.70
N SER A 9 -11.21 -18.04 -5.81
CA SER A 9 -11.24 -17.57 -4.41
C SER A 9 -11.44 -16.05 -4.39
N LEU A 10 -12.50 -15.58 -3.71
CA LEU A 10 -12.82 -14.16 -3.53
C LEU A 10 -12.24 -13.61 -2.22
N GLU A 11 -11.36 -14.38 -1.58
CA GLU A 11 -10.84 -14.16 -0.23
C GLU A 11 -9.32 -13.96 -0.25
N LEU A 12 -8.81 -13.19 0.70
CA LEU A 12 -7.38 -12.97 0.87
C LEU A 12 -6.71 -14.22 1.46
N ASP A 13 -5.74 -14.79 0.74
CA ASP A 13 -4.95 -15.91 1.26
C ASP A 13 -4.08 -15.45 2.44
N PRO A 14 -4.30 -15.98 3.67
CA PRO A 14 -3.53 -15.60 4.84
C PRO A 14 -2.04 -15.97 4.71
N LYS A 15 -1.63 -16.89 3.84
CA LYS A 15 -0.21 -17.18 3.60
C LYS A 15 0.50 -16.04 2.88
N ILE A 16 -0.24 -15.23 2.13
CA ILE A 16 0.29 -14.12 1.32
C ILE A 16 0.10 -12.79 2.05
N PHE A 17 -1.13 -12.54 2.51
CA PHE A 17 -1.54 -11.21 2.95
C PHE A 17 -1.46 -11.01 4.47
N THR A 18 -1.07 -12.03 5.23
CA THR A 18 -0.85 -11.87 6.68
C THR A 18 0.48 -11.16 6.93
N ASP A 19 0.42 -10.25 7.88
CA ASP A 19 1.58 -9.55 8.40
C ASP A 19 2.40 -10.49 9.31
N PRO A 20 3.69 -10.73 9.05
CA PRO A 20 4.52 -11.55 9.93
C PRO A 20 4.69 -10.97 11.35
N ASN A 21 4.38 -9.69 11.57
CA ASN A 21 4.42 -9.03 12.88
C ASN A 21 3.13 -9.23 13.70
N LEU A 22 2.13 -9.96 13.19
CA LEU A 22 0.85 -10.24 13.88
C LEU A 22 0.95 -11.22 15.06
N ILE A 23 2.14 -11.71 15.40
CA ILE A 23 2.37 -12.86 16.30
C ILE A 23 1.61 -12.74 17.66
N ASN A 24 1.25 -11.53 18.09
CA ASN A 24 0.57 -11.28 19.37
C ASN A 24 -0.90 -10.78 19.29
N HIS A 25 -1.49 -10.62 18.10
CA HIS A 25 -2.81 -9.97 17.94
C HIS A 25 -3.86 -10.95 17.38
N LYS A 26 -4.50 -11.71 18.26
CA LYS A 26 -5.53 -12.73 17.89
C LYS A 26 -6.88 -12.12 17.51
N ASP A 27 -7.09 -10.86 17.84
CA ASP A 27 -8.32 -10.07 17.67
C ASP A 27 -8.43 -9.38 16.30
N CYS A 28 -7.46 -9.57 15.41
CA CYS A 28 -7.48 -9.00 14.06
C CYS A 28 -7.20 -10.05 12.99
N ALA A 29 -7.98 -11.14 12.98
CA ALA A 29 -7.84 -12.15 11.92
C ALA A 29 -8.17 -11.55 10.54
N LEU A 30 -7.34 -11.85 9.53
CA LEU A 30 -7.50 -11.32 8.17
C LEU A 30 -8.91 -11.51 7.59
N ALA A 31 -9.50 -12.70 7.77
CA ALA A 31 -10.85 -13.00 7.29
C ALA A 31 -11.93 -12.13 7.97
N GLN A 32 -11.76 -11.80 9.26
CA GLN A 32 -12.68 -10.92 9.98
C GLN A 32 -12.56 -9.47 9.49
N LEU A 33 -11.34 -8.99 9.24
CA LEU A 33 -11.12 -7.67 8.67
C LEU A 33 -11.71 -7.57 7.26
N GLU A 34 -11.50 -8.59 6.43
CA GLU A 34 -12.10 -8.65 5.09
C GLU A 34 -13.64 -8.61 5.15
N GLN A 35 -14.24 -9.40 6.03
CA GLN A 35 -15.69 -9.43 6.20
C GLN A 35 -16.23 -8.08 6.66
N GLN A 36 -15.60 -7.46 7.68
CA GLN A 36 -16.00 -6.14 8.16
C GLN A 36 -15.83 -5.06 7.09
N PHE A 37 -14.78 -5.14 6.27
CA PHE A 37 -14.52 -4.18 5.20
C PHE A 37 -15.65 -4.19 4.16
N LYS A 38 -16.09 -5.40 3.77
CA LYS A 38 -17.24 -5.59 2.87
C LYS A 38 -18.54 -5.12 3.51
N ILE A 39 -18.79 -5.42 4.79
CA ILE A 39 -19.99 -4.99 5.53
C ILE A 39 -20.09 -3.45 5.58
N LYS A 40 -18.97 -2.75 5.78
CA LYS A 40 -18.93 -1.27 5.75
C LYS A 40 -19.04 -0.68 4.33
N GLY A 41 -19.24 -1.49 3.29
CA GLY A 41 -19.42 -1.02 1.90
C GLY A 41 -18.14 -0.89 1.08
N GLY A 42 -17.00 -1.35 1.61
CA GLY A 42 -15.73 -1.36 0.90
C GLY A 42 -15.69 -2.41 -0.22
N HIS A 43 -15.00 -2.09 -1.31
CA HIS A 43 -14.79 -3.01 -2.44
C HIS A 43 -13.36 -3.57 -2.44
N LEU A 44 -13.24 -4.90 -2.49
CA LEU A 44 -11.96 -5.59 -2.50
C LEU A 44 -11.69 -6.17 -3.89
N HIS A 45 -10.58 -5.76 -4.50
CA HIS A 45 -10.05 -6.35 -5.72
C HIS A 45 -8.77 -7.12 -5.40
N ILE A 46 -8.80 -8.44 -5.57
CA ILE A 46 -7.67 -9.32 -5.26
C ILE A 46 -7.00 -9.73 -6.56
N VAL A 47 -5.76 -9.28 -6.75
CA VAL A 47 -4.91 -9.79 -7.84
C VAL A 47 -4.50 -11.21 -7.47
N LYS A 48 -4.77 -12.19 -8.34
CA LYS A 48 -4.49 -13.61 -8.06
C LYS A 48 -3.15 -14.02 -8.61
N THR A 49 -2.85 -13.52 -9.80
CA THR A 49 -1.63 -13.81 -10.56
C THR A 49 -1.22 -12.58 -11.37
N PHE A 50 0.00 -12.56 -11.86
CA PHE A 50 0.47 -11.56 -12.81
C PHE A 50 0.32 -12.08 -14.25
N SER A 51 -0.86 -12.63 -14.57
CA SER A 51 -1.25 -13.04 -15.92
C SER A 51 -2.17 -12.00 -16.55
N GLU A 52 -2.25 -11.96 -17.88
CA GLU A 52 -3.04 -10.95 -18.61
C GLU A 52 -4.56 -11.17 -18.53
N LYS A 53 -5.03 -12.16 -17.74
CA LYS A 53 -6.45 -12.45 -17.54
C LYS A 53 -7.18 -11.24 -16.93
N SER A 54 -8.39 -10.99 -17.39
CA SER A 54 -9.23 -9.85 -16.97
C SER A 54 -9.50 -9.79 -15.46
N GLU A 55 -9.57 -10.95 -14.78
CA GLU A 55 -9.79 -11.02 -13.32
C GLU A 55 -8.67 -10.39 -12.49
N ASN A 56 -7.45 -10.28 -13.04
CA ASN A 56 -6.30 -9.65 -12.36
C ASN A 56 -6.17 -8.16 -12.71
N ARG A 57 -6.98 -7.67 -13.65
CA ARG A 57 -6.90 -6.29 -14.13
C ARG A 57 -7.78 -5.38 -13.29
N PHE A 58 -7.22 -4.24 -12.91
CA PHE A 58 -7.92 -3.15 -12.26
C PHE A 58 -8.04 -1.97 -13.23
N THR A 59 -9.26 -1.43 -13.35
CA THR A 59 -9.55 -0.26 -14.18
C THR A 59 -9.83 0.96 -13.30
N PHE A 60 -9.05 2.01 -13.53
CA PHE A 60 -9.25 3.30 -12.85
C PHE A 60 -10.52 4.00 -13.35
N GLN A 61 -11.13 4.79 -12.47
CA GLN A 61 -12.28 5.63 -12.78
C GLN A 61 -11.93 7.10 -12.63
N LEU A 62 -12.50 7.94 -13.49
CA LEU A 62 -12.30 9.38 -13.45
C LEU A 62 -12.59 9.95 -12.05
N GLY A 63 -11.62 10.67 -11.49
CA GLY A 63 -11.69 11.23 -10.14
C GLY A 63 -11.25 10.29 -9.03
N ASP A 64 -10.67 9.12 -9.34
CA ASP A 64 -10.06 8.27 -8.31
C ASP A 64 -8.91 9.01 -7.59
N ALA A 65 -8.88 8.87 -6.27
CA ALA A 65 -7.73 9.15 -5.43
C ALA A 65 -6.95 7.84 -5.21
N LEU A 66 -5.66 7.84 -5.54
CA LEU A 66 -4.82 6.65 -5.63
C LEU A 66 -3.76 6.66 -4.54
N TYR A 67 -3.71 5.58 -3.76
CA TYR A 67 -2.86 5.47 -2.57
C TYR A 67 -1.92 4.26 -2.72
N PRO A 68 -0.68 4.45 -3.22
CA PRO A 68 0.29 3.37 -3.31
C PRO A 68 0.91 3.07 -1.94
N VAL A 69 0.73 1.85 -1.43
CA VAL A 69 1.13 1.47 -0.06
C VAL A 69 2.03 0.24 -0.05
N CYS A 70 3.22 0.35 0.54
CA CYS A 70 4.05 -0.80 0.89
C CYS A 70 4.41 -0.80 2.38
N SER A 71 5.18 -1.78 2.87
CA SER A 71 5.52 -1.85 4.30
C SER A 71 6.35 -0.66 4.78
N GLY A 72 7.39 -0.28 4.02
CA GLY A 72 8.37 0.73 4.42
C GLY A 72 8.26 2.08 3.69
N GLY A 73 7.47 2.16 2.61
CA GLY A 73 7.34 3.40 1.82
C GLY A 73 8.57 3.77 0.97
N THR A 74 9.54 2.86 0.81
CA THR A 74 10.85 3.14 0.22
C THR A 74 11.12 2.45 -1.13
N CYS A 75 10.42 1.34 -1.44
CA CYS A 75 10.65 0.54 -2.63
C CYS A 75 9.40 0.43 -3.51
N ARG A 76 8.52 -0.55 -3.26
CA ARG A 76 7.36 -0.89 -4.10
C ARG A 76 6.34 0.24 -4.25
N SER A 77 6.01 0.96 -3.18
CA SER A 77 5.11 2.12 -3.30
C SER A 77 5.74 3.30 -4.03
N GLN A 78 7.07 3.47 -3.96
CA GLN A 78 7.79 4.47 -4.76
C GLN A 78 7.74 4.07 -6.24
N ALA A 79 8.11 2.83 -6.58
CA ALA A 79 8.06 2.34 -7.95
C ALA A 79 6.64 2.37 -8.54
N LEU A 80 5.61 2.00 -7.76
CA LEU A 80 4.21 2.11 -8.17
C LEU A 80 3.78 3.57 -8.34
N TYR A 81 4.19 4.47 -7.45
CA TYR A 81 3.89 5.89 -7.60
C TYR A 81 4.47 6.44 -8.90
N GLU A 82 5.72 6.10 -9.23
CA GLU A 82 6.36 6.49 -10.49
C GLU A 82 5.67 5.90 -11.73
N PHE A 83 5.27 4.63 -11.64
CA PHE A 83 4.47 3.98 -12.66
C PHE A 83 3.16 4.73 -12.92
N LEU A 84 2.41 5.03 -11.86
CA LEU A 84 1.14 5.76 -11.95
C LEU A 84 1.34 7.20 -12.43
N GLN A 85 2.42 7.86 -12.03
CA GLN A 85 2.76 9.20 -12.52
C GLN A 85 2.92 9.26 -14.03
N ARG A 86 3.55 8.25 -14.62
CA ARG A 86 3.78 8.16 -16.07
C ARG A 86 2.54 7.73 -16.83
N LYS A 87 1.66 6.94 -16.19
CA LYS A 87 0.53 6.28 -16.83
C LYS A 87 -0.75 7.11 -16.84
N LEU A 88 -0.91 8.00 -15.87
CA LEU A 88 -2.18 8.69 -15.62
C LEU A 88 -2.12 10.18 -15.93
N ASP A 89 -3.27 10.70 -16.36
CA ASP A 89 -3.52 12.13 -16.48
C ASP A 89 -3.89 12.73 -15.11
N HIS A 90 -3.00 13.52 -14.54
CA HIS A 90 -3.13 14.07 -13.18
C HIS A 90 -4.27 15.08 -13.04
N ASP A 91 -4.84 15.59 -14.12
CA ASP A 91 -6.05 16.42 -14.04
C ASP A 91 -7.27 15.59 -13.63
N ASN A 92 -7.25 14.31 -14.01
CA ASN A 92 -8.35 13.36 -13.81
C ASN A 92 -8.20 12.47 -12.56
N PHE A 93 -7.00 12.41 -11.98
CA PHE A 93 -6.70 11.56 -10.82
C PHE A 93 -6.00 12.34 -9.70
N VAL A 94 -6.18 11.90 -8.45
CA VAL A 94 -5.42 12.43 -7.31
C VAL A 94 -4.44 11.37 -6.85
N LEU A 95 -3.16 11.51 -7.21
CA LEU A 95 -2.13 10.55 -6.80
C LEU A 95 -1.49 10.98 -5.48
N PHE A 96 -1.78 10.25 -4.40
CA PHE A 96 -1.18 10.48 -3.10
C PHE A 96 0.29 10.03 -3.08
N PRO A 97 1.14 10.68 -2.28
CA PRO A 97 2.54 10.28 -2.15
C PRO A 97 2.65 8.84 -1.63
N PRO A 98 3.77 8.15 -1.94
CA PRO A 98 4.04 6.81 -1.45
C PRO A 98 3.85 6.71 0.06
N HIS A 99 3.26 5.62 0.53
CA HIS A 99 3.03 5.41 1.95
C HIS A 99 3.65 4.12 2.49
N ALA A 100 3.98 4.17 3.76
CA ALA A 100 4.51 3.09 4.57
C ALA A 100 3.45 2.68 5.59
N ALA A 101 2.84 1.51 5.41
CA ALA A 101 1.77 1.04 6.31
C ALA A 101 2.24 0.82 7.77
N ARG A 102 3.55 0.83 8.02
CA ARG A 102 4.16 0.56 9.34
C ARG A 102 5.19 1.59 9.79
N CYS A 103 5.43 2.66 9.03
CA CYS A 103 6.30 3.75 9.47
C CYS A 103 5.44 4.99 9.73
N GLY A 104 5.74 5.71 10.80
CA GLY A 104 4.77 6.63 11.41
C GLY A 104 4.03 5.86 12.50
N TYR A 105 2.73 5.60 12.33
CA TYR A 105 1.94 4.86 13.30
C TYR A 105 1.78 3.37 12.93
N ASP A 106 2.17 2.46 13.83
CA ASP A 106 1.95 1.01 13.68
C ASP A 106 0.59 0.62 14.30
N PRO A 107 -0.42 0.21 13.50
CA PRO A 107 -1.74 -0.11 14.01
C PRO A 107 -1.79 -1.28 14.97
N TYR A 108 -0.84 -2.21 14.93
CA TYR A 108 -0.93 -3.40 15.78
C TYR A 108 -0.44 -3.10 17.18
N ASN A 109 0.71 -2.45 17.27
CA ASN A 109 1.36 -2.23 18.56
C ASN A 109 0.93 -0.91 19.21
N GLY A 110 0.25 -0.02 18.46
CA GLY A 110 -0.10 1.31 18.95
C GLY A 110 1.14 2.17 19.19
N GLU A 111 2.23 1.88 18.49
CA GLU A 111 3.53 2.51 18.66
C GLU A 111 3.89 3.35 17.44
N VAL A 112 4.77 4.33 17.64
CA VAL A 112 5.35 5.09 16.54
C VAL A 112 6.62 4.39 16.10
N ARG A 113 6.64 3.93 14.85
CA ARG A 113 7.82 3.32 14.24
C ARG A 113 8.46 4.29 13.30
N TYR A 114 9.66 4.70 13.66
CA TYR A 114 10.51 5.44 12.75
C TYR A 114 11.33 4.47 11.93
N TYR A 115 11.41 4.75 10.63
CA TYR A 115 12.31 3.98 9.78
C TYR A 115 13.73 4.45 10.04
N THR A 116 14.48 3.73 10.86
CA THR A 116 15.94 3.82 10.90
C THR A 116 16.44 3.11 9.64
N ALA A 117 16.48 3.81 8.51
CA ALA A 117 17.00 3.22 7.29
C ALA A 117 18.44 2.77 7.55
N ALA A 118 18.70 1.46 7.50
CA ALA A 118 19.96 1.03 6.91
C ALA A 118 19.97 1.64 5.49
N PRO A 119 21.09 2.23 5.03
CA PRO A 119 21.17 2.76 3.69
C PRO A 119 20.78 1.63 2.72
N ILE A 120 19.61 1.76 2.09
CA ILE A 120 19.23 0.87 1.02
C ILE A 120 20.13 1.30 -0.14
N VAL A 121 21.20 0.56 -0.37
CA VAL A 121 22.01 0.71 -1.57
C VAL A 121 21.15 0.17 -2.70
N ASP A 122 20.39 1.06 -3.33
CA ASP A 122 19.57 0.74 -4.49
C ASP A 122 19.75 1.78 -5.60
N GLU A 123 19.42 1.35 -6.82
CA GLU A 123 19.66 2.08 -8.05
C GLU A 123 18.38 2.79 -8.53
N PHE A 124 17.50 3.19 -7.60
CA PHE A 124 16.25 3.88 -7.93
C PHE A 124 16.48 5.13 -8.77
N GLU A 125 17.41 6.00 -8.35
CA GLU A 125 17.71 7.24 -9.07
C GLU A 125 18.31 6.95 -10.45
N SER A 126 19.12 5.91 -10.57
CA SER A 126 19.65 5.46 -11.86
C SER A 126 18.56 4.94 -12.80
N PHE A 127 17.56 4.24 -12.28
CA PHE A 127 16.49 3.65 -13.08
C PHE A 127 15.39 4.66 -13.46
N PHE A 128 14.95 5.49 -12.50
CA PHE A 128 13.89 6.47 -12.72
C PHE A 128 14.40 7.84 -13.19
N GLY A 129 15.72 8.10 -13.13
CA GLY A 129 16.34 9.37 -13.50
C GLY A 129 16.06 10.51 -12.50
N LYS A 130 15.58 10.19 -11.29
CA LYS A 130 15.24 11.18 -10.26
C LYS A 130 15.26 10.58 -8.86
N LYS A 131 15.34 11.45 -7.85
CA LYS A 131 15.23 11.08 -6.44
C LYS A 131 13.83 10.57 -6.10
N ARG A 132 13.74 9.76 -5.04
CA ARG A 132 12.48 9.29 -4.48
C ARG A 132 11.58 10.45 -4.06
N THR A 133 10.28 10.23 -4.19
CA THR A 133 9.28 11.15 -3.67
C THR A 133 9.25 11.05 -2.15
N THR A 134 9.13 12.19 -1.45
CA THR A 134 8.94 12.20 0.00
C THR A 134 7.68 11.40 0.34
N ARG A 135 7.84 10.32 1.11
CA ARG A 135 6.72 9.47 1.51
C ARG A 135 5.79 10.24 2.46
N PHE A 136 4.50 9.91 2.44
CA PHE A 136 3.49 10.58 3.26
C PHE A 136 3.84 10.55 4.76
N GLY A 137 3.77 11.72 5.41
CA GLY A 137 4.06 11.90 6.83
C GLY A 137 5.55 11.99 7.16
N TYR A 138 6.44 11.81 6.18
CA TYR A 138 7.88 11.93 6.42
C TYR A 138 8.38 13.37 6.35
N ASP A 139 7.67 14.22 5.62
CA ASP A 139 7.78 15.67 5.68
C ASP A 139 7.51 16.23 7.10
N HIS A 140 6.63 15.57 7.85
CA HIS A 140 6.39 15.87 9.26
C HIS A 140 7.25 15.05 10.22
N ALA A 141 8.10 14.15 9.71
CA ALA A 141 8.88 13.29 10.58
C ALA A 141 9.90 14.09 11.39
N SER A 142 10.46 15.20 10.90
CA SER A 142 11.27 16.11 11.73
C SER A 142 10.46 16.66 12.91
N ASP A 143 9.22 17.13 12.66
CA ASP A 143 8.33 17.59 13.75
C ASP A 143 8.04 16.47 14.76
N TRP A 144 7.98 15.23 14.28
CA TRP A 144 7.78 14.05 15.12
C TRP A 144 9.07 13.48 15.71
N HIS A 145 10.26 13.82 15.20
CA HIS A 145 11.55 13.31 15.66
C HIS A 145 12.26 14.30 16.59
N ASP A 146 12.09 15.60 16.38
CA ASP A 146 12.82 16.68 17.06
C ASP A 146 12.42 16.87 18.52
N SER A 147 11.30 16.27 18.96
CA SER A 147 11.09 16.09 20.39
C SER A 147 12.02 14.98 20.88
N GLN A 148 13.22 15.34 21.35
CA GLN A 148 14.21 14.43 21.98
C GLN A 148 13.70 13.67 23.24
N GLY A 149 12.39 13.68 23.50
CA GLY A 149 11.74 12.92 24.56
C GLY A 149 11.19 11.57 24.09
N ALA A 150 10.90 10.70 25.06
CA ALA A 150 10.19 9.45 24.82
C ALA A 150 8.88 9.69 24.07
N VAL A 151 8.49 8.76 23.20
CA VAL A 151 7.19 8.79 22.51
C VAL A 151 6.08 8.66 23.58
N THR A 152 5.41 9.78 23.90
CA THR A 152 4.32 9.80 24.88
C THR A 152 3.01 9.28 24.26
N ALA A 153 2.07 8.86 25.10
CA ALA A 153 0.73 8.45 24.65
C ALA A 153 0.01 9.56 23.87
N GLU A 154 0.15 10.81 24.29
CA GLU A 154 -0.42 11.98 23.62
C GLU A 154 0.16 12.14 22.21
N LYS A 155 1.46 11.94 22.04
CA LYS A 155 2.12 12.00 20.74
C LYS A 155 1.68 10.88 19.80
N ILE A 156 1.51 9.67 20.34
CA ILE A 156 0.93 8.55 19.59
C ILE A 156 -0.46 8.91 19.09
N ALA A 157 -1.31 9.49 19.95
CA ALA A 157 -2.65 9.90 19.58
C ALA A 157 -2.63 10.97 18.47
N LEU A 158 -1.77 11.98 18.58
CA LEU A 158 -1.61 13.02 17.55
C LEU A 158 -1.19 12.45 16.19
N ILE A 159 -0.18 11.58 16.18
CA ILE A 159 0.31 10.94 14.94
C ILE A 159 -0.77 10.03 14.36
N LYS A 160 -1.44 9.24 15.20
CA LYS A 160 -2.58 8.42 14.77
C LYS A 160 -3.66 9.28 14.11
N THR A 161 -4.09 10.36 14.77
CA THR A 161 -5.08 11.30 14.24
C THR A 161 -4.65 11.87 12.91
N PHE A 162 -3.38 12.28 12.76
CA PHE A 162 -2.88 12.79 11.48
C PHE A 162 -3.02 11.77 10.35
N TYR A 163 -2.59 10.52 10.55
CA TYR A 163 -2.73 9.49 9.52
C TYR A 163 -4.20 9.12 9.26
N ASP A 164 -5.02 9.08 10.32
CA ASP A 164 -6.45 8.81 10.24
C ASP A 164 -7.14 9.89 9.39
N THR A 165 -6.91 11.18 9.65
CA THR A 165 -7.60 12.25 8.94
C THR A 165 -7.07 12.46 7.53
N SER A 166 -5.75 12.39 7.36
CA SER A 166 -5.08 12.92 6.18
C SER A 166 -4.75 11.85 5.14
N TYR A 167 -4.69 10.57 5.54
CA TYR A 167 -4.42 9.45 4.62
C TYR A 167 -5.57 8.47 4.52
N TYR A 168 -6.06 7.95 5.65
CA TYR A 168 -7.00 6.81 5.66
C TYR A 168 -8.48 7.19 5.72
N GLY A 169 -8.80 8.41 6.17
CA GLY A 169 -10.14 8.81 6.56
C GLY A 169 -10.91 9.59 5.50
N PRO A 170 -12.15 9.98 5.83
CA PRO A 170 -13.07 10.63 4.91
C PRO A 170 -12.65 12.04 4.50
N GLN A 171 -11.69 12.63 5.19
CA GLN A 171 -11.14 13.97 4.92
C GLN A 171 -9.79 13.93 4.19
N SER A 172 -9.33 12.74 3.80
CA SER A 172 -8.06 12.60 3.10
C SER A 172 -8.05 13.45 1.83
N HIS A 173 -7.05 14.31 1.70
CA HIS A 173 -6.81 15.12 0.53
C HIS A 173 -5.31 15.31 0.32
N PHE A 174 -4.92 15.53 -0.92
CA PHE A 174 -3.55 15.86 -1.28
C PHE A 174 -3.57 17.08 -2.19
N GLN A 175 -2.79 18.10 -1.83
CA GLN A 175 -2.73 19.38 -2.56
C GLN A 175 -4.14 19.99 -2.80
N GLY A 176 -5.01 19.91 -1.79
CA GLY A 176 -6.39 20.42 -1.83
C GLY A 176 -7.41 19.55 -2.59
N ARG A 177 -7.03 18.36 -3.07
CA ARG A 177 -7.92 17.47 -3.84
C ARG A 177 -8.24 16.18 -3.06
N THR A 178 -9.50 15.81 -2.96
CA THR A 178 -10.01 14.67 -2.15
C THR A 178 -10.29 13.39 -2.95
N GLY A 179 -10.53 13.51 -4.26
CA GLY A 179 -11.00 12.41 -5.11
C GLY A 179 -12.44 11.98 -4.79
N LYS A 180 -13.12 11.35 -5.75
CA LYS A 180 -14.51 10.84 -5.61
C LYS A 180 -14.56 9.46 -4.97
N ARG A 181 -13.54 8.63 -5.25
CA ARG A 181 -13.40 7.25 -4.80
C ARG A 181 -11.94 7.04 -4.39
N ARG A 182 -11.70 6.37 -3.27
CA ARG A 182 -10.35 6.10 -2.74
C ARG A 182 -9.91 4.71 -3.16
N VAL A 183 -8.74 4.59 -3.76
CA VAL A 183 -8.19 3.32 -4.24
C VAL A 183 -6.84 3.08 -3.56
N TYR A 184 -6.83 2.23 -2.55
CA TYR A 184 -5.63 1.80 -1.86
C TYR A 184 -5.02 0.61 -2.60
N MET A 185 -3.78 0.73 -3.05
CA MET A 185 -3.05 -0.35 -3.71
C MET A 185 -2.00 -0.87 -2.74
N ALA A 186 -2.34 -1.96 -2.06
CA ALA A 186 -1.53 -2.54 -1.00
C ALA A 186 -0.88 -3.85 -1.47
N PHE A 187 0.43 -3.93 -1.28
CA PHE A 187 1.18 -5.16 -1.52
C PHE A 187 0.93 -6.19 -0.39
N ALA A 188 1.37 -7.44 -0.58
CA ALA A 188 1.12 -8.60 0.26
C ALA A 188 1.02 -8.29 1.78
N HIS A 189 2.16 -8.16 2.48
CA HIS A 189 2.19 -7.90 3.93
C HIS A 189 1.51 -6.61 4.42
N PRO A 190 1.55 -5.47 3.72
CA PRO A 190 0.87 -4.25 4.19
C PRO A 190 -0.65 -4.28 4.03
N THR A 191 -1.24 -5.16 3.20
CA THR A 191 -2.70 -5.26 3.01
C THR A 191 -3.46 -5.40 4.32
N HIS A 192 -3.00 -6.27 5.23
CA HIS A 192 -3.63 -6.46 6.52
C HIS A 192 -3.64 -5.18 7.38
N ALA A 193 -2.53 -4.43 7.38
CA ALA A 193 -2.42 -3.19 8.15
C ALA A 193 -3.33 -2.11 7.57
N VAL A 194 -3.40 -2.00 6.25
CA VAL A 194 -4.29 -1.08 5.54
C VAL A 194 -5.75 -1.39 5.87
N LEU A 195 -6.16 -2.66 5.84
CA LEU A 195 -7.52 -3.06 6.22
C LEU A 195 -7.87 -2.63 7.64
N LYS A 196 -6.99 -2.92 8.62
CA LYS A 196 -7.20 -2.53 10.02
C LYS A 196 -7.39 -1.02 10.17
N ARG A 197 -6.50 -0.21 9.57
CA ARG A 197 -6.57 1.25 9.64
C ARG A 197 -7.84 1.80 9.02
N LEU A 198 -8.24 1.30 7.84
CA LEU A 198 -9.47 1.74 7.17
C LEU A 198 -10.71 1.46 8.02
N LEU A 199 -10.78 0.28 8.64
CA LEU A 199 -11.88 -0.12 9.50
C LEU A 199 -11.98 0.69 10.79
N GLU A 200 -10.85 1.03 11.40
CA GLU A 200 -10.78 1.85 12.62
C GLU A 200 -11.16 3.30 12.37
N THR A 201 -10.84 3.82 11.19
CA THR A 201 -10.92 5.26 10.91
C THR A 201 -12.26 5.67 10.31
N ASN A 202 -12.97 4.75 9.66
CA ASN A 202 -14.14 5.07 8.86
C ASN A 202 -15.39 4.35 9.36
N ASP A 203 -16.48 5.09 9.56
CA ASP A 203 -17.80 4.52 9.86
C ASP A 203 -18.37 3.77 8.65
N THR A 204 -18.18 4.34 7.45
CA THR A 204 -18.53 3.74 6.15
C THR A 204 -17.33 3.73 5.22
N LEU A 205 -17.25 2.69 4.40
CA LEU A 205 -16.24 2.49 3.36
C LEU A 205 -16.86 2.53 1.96
N GLU A 206 -18.06 3.10 1.83
CA GLU A 206 -18.64 3.45 0.54
C GLU A 206 -17.64 4.29 -0.27
N LYS A 207 -17.38 3.88 -1.51
CA LYS A 207 -16.36 4.48 -2.40
C LYS A 207 -14.93 4.30 -1.93
N VAL A 208 -14.65 3.29 -1.10
CA VAL A 208 -13.29 2.82 -0.81
C VAL A 208 -13.05 1.50 -1.53
N VAL A 209 -11.97 1.44 -2.28
CA VAL A 209 -11.47 0.26 -2.98
C VAL A 209 -10.11 -0.11 -2.41
N LEU A 210 -9.93 -1.39 -2.09
CA LEU A 210 -8.62 -1.96 -1.78
C LEU A 210 -8.23 -2.92 -2.91
N VAL A 211 -7.11 -2.62 -3.57
CA VAL A 211 -6.44 -3.49 -4.54
C VAL A 211 -5.34 -4.23 -3.80
N ALA A 212 -5.57 -5.51 -3.51
CA ALA A 212 -4.62 -6.39 -2.82
C ALA A 212 -3.71 -7.08 -3.84
N ILE A 213 -2.42 -6.73 -3.83
CA ILE A 213 -1.42 -7.20 -4.78
C ILE A 213 -0.54 -8.25 -4.10
N PRO A 214 -0.52 -9.52 -4.55
CA PRO A 214 0.19 -10.63 -3.89
C PRO A 214 1.69 -10.60 -4.20
N LEU A 215 2.31 -9.42 -4.13
CA LEU A 215 3.73 -9.23 -4.43
C LEU A 215 4.51 -8.96 -3.14
N ALA A 216 5.44 -9.85 -2.83
CA ALA A 216 6.44 -9.66 -1.78
C ALA A 216 7.43 -8.54 -2.17
N ASP A 217 8.43 -8.27 -1.34
CA ASP A 217 9.46 -7.26 -1.65
C ASP A 217 10.49 -7.77 -2.65
N GLU A 218 10.07 -8.03 -3.88
CA GLU A 218 10.97 -8.55 -4.91
C GLU A 218 11.90 -7.49 -5.50
N ILE A 219 11.64 -6.19 -5.24
CA ILE A 219 12.59 -5.13 -5.59
C ILE A 219 13.82 -5.26 -4.71
N THR A 220 13.64 -5.36 -3.38
CA THR A 220 14.75 -5.39 -2.44
C THR A 220 15.33 -6.79 -2.28
N THR A 221 14.46 -7.80 -2.28
CA THR A 221 14.78 -9.21 -2.08
C THR A 221 14.11 -10.06 -3.16
N PRO A 222 14.56 -9.99 -4.41
CA PRO A 222 14.07 -10.87 -5.49
C PRO A 222 14.31 -12.35 -5.13
N SER A 223 13.55 -13.26 -5.76
CA SER A 223 13.78 -14.69 -5.56
C SER A 223 15.16 -15.09 -6.10
N PRO A 224 15.89 -16.01 -5.42
CA PRO A 224 17.19 -16.48 -5.91
C PRO A 224 17.13 -17.04 -7.34
N GLU A 225 16.01 -17.70 -7.68
CA GLU A 225 15.75 -18.29 -8.99
C GLU A 225 15.67 -17.26 -10.12
N ALA A 226 15.33 -16.00 -9.82
CA ALA A 226 15.25 -14.95 -10.83
C ALA A 226 16.63 -14.50 -11.33
N GLY A 227 17.70 -14.75 -10.56
CA GLY A 227 19.06 -14.29 -10.90
C GLY A 227 19.19 -12.76 -10.94
N ILE A 228 18.24 -12.02 -10.36
CA ILE A 228 18.21 -10.56 -10.32
C ILE A 228 18.84 -10.06 -9.02
N ARG A 229 19.66 -9.01 -9.10
CA ARG A 229 20.21 -8.34 -7.92
C ARG A 229 19.15 -7.42 -7.30
N GLY A 230 18.93 -7.52 -5.99
CA GLY A 230 18.05 -6.60 -5.27
C GLY A 230 18.46 -5.13 -5.45
N GLY A 231 17.47 -4.26 -5.62
CA GLY A 231 17.65 -2.82 -5.82
C GLY A 231 18.17 -2.42 -7.19
N SER A 232 18.35 -3.36 -8.14
CA SER A 232 18.87 -3.05 -9.46
C SER A 232 17.80 -2.57 -10.45
N PRO A 233 18.18 -1.91 -11.58
CA PRO A 233 17.29 -1.60 -12.69
C PRO A 233 16.40 -2.76 -13.12
N GLU A 234 16.96 -3.97 -13.19
CA GLU A 234 16.24 -5.18 -13.60
C GLU A 234 15.17 -5.56 -12.57
N ALA A 235 15.43 -5.38 -11.28
CA ALA A 235 14.44 -5.61 -10.22
C ALA A 235 13.27 -4.62 -10.32
N TYR A 236 13.55 -3.35 -10.60
CA TYR A 236 12.52 -2.35 -10.84
C TYR A 236 11.73 -2.63 -12.12
N GLN A 237 12.40 -2.99 -13.22
CA GLN A 237 11.74 -3.33 -14.48
C GLN A 237 10.82 -4.55 -14.31
N ALA A 238 11.30 -5.64 -13.70
CA ALA A 238 10.50 -6.83 -13.44
C ALA A 238 9.28 -6.54 -12.56
N PHE A 239 9.41 -5.60 -11.60
CA PHE A 239 8.28 -5.09 -10.83
C PHE A 239 7.28 -4.32 -11.71
N LEU A 240 7.75 -3.42 -12.57
CA LEU A 240 6.88 -2.63 -13.45
C LEU A 240 6.13 -3.49 -14.47
N ASP A 241 6.79 -4.52 -15.02
CA ASP A 241 6.17 -5.49 -15.94
C ASP A 241 4.98 -6.21 -15.29
N LYS A 242 5.02 -6.42 -13.97
CA LYS A 242 3.89 -6.96 -13.21
C LYS A 242 2.78 -5.93 -13.00
N MET A 243 3.13 -4.66 -12.78
CA MET A 243 2.16 -3.58 -12.60
C MET A 243 1.39 -3.29 -13.90
N GLU A 244 2.05 -3.37 -15.05
CA GLU A 244 1.41 -3.25 -16.38
C GLU A 244 0.27 -4.27 -16.58
N LYS A 245 0.45 -5.49 -16.06
CA LYS A 245 -0.56 -6.56 -16.18
C LYS A 245 -1.77 -6.36 -15.28
N ILE A 246 -1.63 -5.57 -14.21
CA ILE A 246 -2.71 -5.27 -13.26
C ILE A 246 -3.44 -4.01 -13.71
N PHE A 247 -2.71 -2.92 -13.91
CA PHE A 247 -3.32 -1.63 -14.15
C PHE A 247 -3.41 -1.38 -15.65
N SER A 248 -4.57 -1.61 -16.25
CA SER A 248 -4.79 -1.32 -17.67
C SER A 248 -4.95 0.19 -17.89
N ASN A 249 -4.59 0.69 -19.07
CA ASN A 249 -5.03 2.03 -19.46
C ASN A 249 -6.57 2.03 -19.59
N PRO A 250 -7.25 3.11 -19.18
CA PRO A 250 -8.66 3.30 -19.49
C PRO A 250 -8.93 3.31 -20.99
#